data_AF-A0ABD3RFZ0-F1
#
_entry.id   AF-A0ABD3RFZ0-F1
#
_cell.length_a   1.000
_cell.length_b   1.000
_cell.length_c   1.000
_cell.angle_alpha   90.00
_cell.angle_beta   90.00
_cell.angle_gamma   90.00
#
_symmetry.space_group_name_H-M   'P 1'
#
loop_
_entity.id
_entity.type
_entity.pdbx_description
1 polymer ?
#
loop_
_entity_poly.entity_id
_entity_poly.type
_entity_poly.pdbx_seq_one_letter_code
_entity_poly.pdbx_strand_id
1 'polypeptide(L)'
;MHLANLAQKSTNVSPGSMDKVTVSVISILAAPAMIQLVTRALEEQRRLKNDSTNHVEDDRTPRINMEINHKVIPLRDNVDSDLTSMLPEALVAIDEALGIDDRRICLVHCAMGASRSVSVIVAYLLSRHSHTFNTFDEALRHVRTVRPQAMPNSGFEIELRKLIKK
;
A
#
# COMPACT_ATOMS: atom_id res chain seq x y z
N MET A 1 -15.71 2.74 -45.79
CA MET A 1 -16.84 3.42 -45.12
C MET A 1 -17.23 2.69 -43.84
N HIS A 2 -16.53 2.93 -42.73
CA HIS A 2 -17.17 3.20 -41.43
C HIS A 2 -16.08 3.65 -40.44
N LEU A 3 -15.90 4.97 -40.39
CA LEU A 3 -15.28 5.67 -39.28
C LEU A 3 -16.34 5.91 -38.21
N ALA A 4 -15.85 6.16 -36.99
CA ALA A 4 -16.53 6.79 -35.85
C ALA A 4 -17.38 5.89 -34.95
N ASN A 5 -16.82 5.54 -33.79
CA ASN A 5 -17.43 5.98 -32.54
C ASN A 5 -16.38 6.07 -31.42
N LEU A 6 -15.67 7.19 -31.42
CA LEU A 6 -15.07 7.79 -30.24
C LEU A 6 -16.24 8.33 -29.39
N ALA A 7 -16.77 7.52 -28.48
CA ALA A 7 -17.64 8.01 -27.43
C ALA A 7 -16.76 8.64 -26.34
N GLN A 8 -16.66 9.96 -26.43
CA GLN A 8 -16.19 10.86 -25.39
C GLN A 8 -16.94 10.52 -24.09
N LYS A 9 -16.23 10.02 -23.07
CA LYS A 9 -16.72 10.13 -21.70
C LYS A 9 -16.65 11.61 -21.32
N SER A 10 -17.76 12.30 -21.56
CA SER A 10 -18.07 13.61 -21.00
C SER A 10 -18.04 13.50 -19.47
N THR A 11 -16.89 13.79 -18.86
CA THR A 11 -16.83 14.05 -17.42
C THR A 11 -17.37 15.46 -17.20
N ASN A 12 -18.68 15.53 -16.94
CA ASN A 12 -19.34 16.73 -16.45
C ASN A 12 -18.87 16.93 -15.00
N VAL A 13 -17.70 17.54 -14.80
CA VAL A 13 -17.16 17.85 -13.47
C VAL A 13 -17.58 19.25 -13.12
N SER A 14 -18.46 19.35 -12.12
CA SER A 14 -18.86 20.60 -11.49
C SER A 14 -17.60 21.35 -10.99
N PRO A 15 -17.47 22.66 -11.23
CA PRO A 15 -16.35 23.44 -10.71
C PRO A 15 -16.53 23.61 -9.19
N GLY A 16 -15.92 22.73 -8.40
CA GLY A 16 -16.01 22.83 -6.93
C GLY A 16 -15.60 21.60 -6.11
N SER A 17 -15.42 20.41 -6.68
CA SER A 17 -14.92 19.27 -5.91
C SER A 17 -13.39 19.22 -5.93
N MET A 18 -12.73 19.55 -4.82
CA MET A 18 -11.30 19.27 -4.66
C MET A 18 -11.06 17.77 -4.85
N ASP A 19 -10.15 17.39 -5.73
CA ASP A 19 -9.77 15.98 -5.91
C ASP A 19 -9.12 15.48 -4.61
N LYS A 20 -9.87 14.69 -3.85
CA LYS A 20 -9.39 14.07 -2.61
C LYS A 20 -8.57 12.83 -2.96
N VAL A 21 -7.31 12.80 -2.54
CA VAL A 21 -6.43 11.63 -2.62
C VAL A 21 -6.31 11.01 -1.24
N THR A 22 -6.51 9.70 -1.13
CA THR A 22 -6.34 8.98 0.14
C THR A 22 -5.05 8.17 0.10
N VAL A 23 -4.16 8.39 1.05
CA VAL A 23 -2.92 7.63 1.24
C VAL A 23 -3.05 6.77 2.48
N SER A 24 -3.07 5.46 2.30
CA SER A 24 -3.06 4.49 3.40
C SER A 24 -1.65 3.94 3.61
N VAL A 25 -1.10 4.16 4.79
CA VAL A 25 0.20 3.62 5.21
C VAL A 25 -0.04 2.44 6.14
N ILE A 26 0.46 1.27 5.74
CA ILE A 26 0.36 0.02 6.49
C ILE A 26 1.78 -0.34 6.98
N SER A 27 2.02 -0.16 8.27
CA SER A 27 3.31 -0.44 8.92
C SER A 27 3.34 -1.85 9.50
N ILE A 28 4.19 -2.71 8.94
CA ILE A 28 4.45 -4.05 9.47
C ILE A 28 5.66 -3.98 10.43
N LEU A 29 5.40 -3.54 11.66
CA LEU A 29 6.41 -3.19 12.66
C LEU A 29 5.96 -3.57 14.07
N ALA A 30 6.85 -4.18 14.86
CA ALA A 30 6.60 -4.49 16.27
C ALA A 30 7.36 -3.59 17.26
N ALA A 31 8.26 -2.70 16.80
CA ALA A 31 9.08 -1.85 17.68
C ALA A 31 8.38 -0.51 17.97
N PRO A 32 8.02 -0.19 19.23
CA PRO A 32 7.27 1.03 19.56
C PRO A 32 7.94 2.32 19.11
N ALA A 33 9.26 2.44 19.25
CA ALA A 33 10.00 3.63 18.86
C ALA A 33 9.92 3.91 17.34
N MET A 34 10.00 2.86 16.50
CA MET A 34 9.84 3.02 15.05
C MET A 34 8.41 3.37 14.67
N ILE A 35 7.43 2.76 15.33
CA ILE A 35 6.02 3.07 15.11
C ILE A 35 5.76 4.55 15.42
N GLN A 36 6.21 5.02 16.59
CA GLN A 36 6.04 6.42 16.99
C GLN A 36 6.73 7.39 16.02
N LEU A 37 7.93 7.06 15.54
CA LEU A 37 8.63 7.88 14.55
C LEU A 37 7.80 8.05 13.27
N VAL A 38 7.28 6.95 12.73
CA VAL A 38 6.45 6.96 11.52
C VAL A 38 5.15 7.71 11.76
N THR A 39 4.44 7.43 12.87
CA THR A 39 3.19 8.12 13.21
C THR A 39 3.39 9.63 13.30
N ARG A 40 4.44 10.10 13.99
CA ARG A 40 4.76 11.53 14.09
C ARG A 40 5.04 12.16 12.73
N ALA A 41 5.84 11.49 11.89
CA ALA A 41 6.11 11.97 10.54
C ALA A 41 4.81 12.10 9.71
N LEU A 42 3.92 11.10 9.79
CA LEU A 42 2.62 11.15 9.10
C LEU A 42 1.72 12.26 9.64
N GLU A 43 1.68 12.46 10.96
CA GLU A 43 0.92 13.55 11.58
C GLU A 43 1.46 14.94 11.20
N GLU A 44 2.78 15.10 11.13
CA GLU A 44 3.41 16.33 10.65
C GLU A 44 3.04 16.61 9.19
N GLN A 45 3.07 15.60 8.32
CA GLN A 45 2.62 15.73 6.93
C GLN A 45 1.13 16.08 6.83
N ARG A 46 0.27 15.54 7.72
CA ARG A 46 -1.15 15.96 7.81
C ARG A 46 -1.27 17.43 8.22
N ARG A 47 -0.48 17.89 9.19
CA ARG A 47 -0.52 19.28 9.69
C ARG A 47 -0.05 20.29 8.64
N LEU A 48 1.11 20.05 8.01
CA LEU A 48 1.66 20.95 7.00
C LEU A 48 0.69 21.19 5.83
N LYS A 49 -0.08 20.17 5.45
CA LYS A 49 -1.13 20.29 4.42
C LYS A 49 -2.32 21.11 4.89
N ASN A 50 -2.77 20.93 6.13
CA ASN A 50 -3.86 21.70 6.71
C ASN A 50 -3.51 23.18 6.94
N ASP A 51 -2.25 23.50 7.24
CA ASP A 51 -1.80 24.89 7.36
C ASP A 51 -1.67 25.57 5.98
N SER A 52 -1.24 24.84 4.96
CA SER A 52 -1.16 25.35 3.58
C SER A 52 -2.52 25.72 2.99
N THR A 53 -3.63 25.21 3.54
CA THR A 53 -4.98 25.64 3.17
C THR A 53 -5.39 27.01 3.73
N ASN A 54 -4.63 27.61 4.65
CA ASN A 54 -4.96 28.87 5.36
C ASN A 54 -4.17 30.12 4.89
N HIS A 55 -3.34 30.04 3.85
CA HIS A 55 -2.62 31.19 3.30
C HIS A 55 -2.97 31.49 1.83
N VAL A 56 -2.99 32.78 1.50
CA VAL A 56 -3.55 33.40 0.29
C VAL A 56 -2.69 33.15 -0.97
N GLU A 57 -3.28 32.39 -1.90
CA GLU A 57 -3.34 32.50 -3.38
C GLU A 57 -2.08 32.53 -4.28
N ASP A 58 -1.76 31.38 -4.92
CA ASP A 58 -1.41 31.30 -6.35
C ASP A 58 -2.38 30.31 -7.01
N ASP A 59 -3.21 30.81 -7.93
CA ASP A 59 -4.35 30.13 -8.59
C ASP A 59 -3.94 28.94 -9.48
N ARG A 60 -2.63 28.69 -9.64
CA ARG A 60 -2.09 27.73 -10.61
C ARG A 60 -1.68 26.37 -10.04
N THR A 61 -1.71 26.19 -8.72
CA THR A 61 -1.43 24.88 -8.12
C THR A 61 -2.73 24.12 -7.82
N PRO A 62 -3.00 22.97 -8.47
CA PRO A 62 -4.16 22.16 -8.13
C PRO A 62 -4.10 21.73 -6.67
N ARG A 63 -5.13 22.12 -5.90
CA ARG A 63 -5.28 21.76 -4.49
C ARG A 63 -5.63 20.27 -4.37
N ILE A 64 -4.62 19.42 -4.23
CA ILE A 64 -4.85 18.02 -3.90
C ILE A 64 -5.12 17.92 -2.40
N ASN A 65 -6.38 17.68 -2.04
CA ASN A 65 -6.75 17.40 -0.66
C ASN A 65 -6.31 15.97 -0.33
N MET A 66 -5.31 15.80 0.56
CA MET A 66 -4.77 14.49 0.87
C MET A 66 -5.18 14.02 2.26
N GLU A 67 -5.90 12.91 2.34
CA GLU A 67 -6.19 12.22 3.58
C GLU A 67 -5.17 11.11 3.80
N ILE A 68 -4.53 11.07 4.97
CA ILE A 68 -3.59 10.01 5.31
C ILE A 68 -4.24 9.10 6.34
N ASN A 69 -4.29 7.79 6.07
CA ASN A 69 -4.67 6.74 7.00
C ASN A 69 -3.41 5.98 7.44
N HIS A 70 -3.30 5.63 8.71
CA HIS A 70 -2.17 4.86 9.22
C HIS A 70 -2.68 3.63 9.99
N LYS A 71 -2.27 2.44 9.55
CA LYS A 71 -2.53 1.18 10.25
C LYS A 71 -1.20 0.53 10.60
N VAL A 72 -1.08 0.06 11.83
CA VAL A 72 0.10 -0.66 12.32
C VAL A 72 -0.30 -2.10 12.58
N ILE A 73 0.42 -3.03 11.98
CA ILE A 73 0.24 -4.47 12.21
C ILE A 73 1.54 -5.03 12.77
N PRO A 74 1.54 -5.53 14.02
CA PRO A 74 2.77 -5.90 14.70
C PRO A 74 3.34 -7.20 14.14
N LEU A 75 4.60 -7.14 13.67
CA LEU A 75 5.37 -8.32 13.30
C LEU A 75 6.88 -8.08 13.53
N ARG A 76 7.52 -9.03 14.21
CA ARG A 76 8.98 -9.09 14.36
C ARG A 76 9.61 -9.75 13.15
N ASP A 77 10.89 -9.48 12.89
CA ASP A 77 11.58 -10.00 11.71
C ASP A 77 12.45 -11.20 12.05
N ASN A 78 11.84 -12.18 12.70
CA ASN A 78 12.53 -13.36 13.16
C ASN A 78 11.96 -14.59 12.45
N VAL A 79 12.78 -15.61 12.29
CA VAL A 79 12.41 -16.85 11.59
C VAL A 79 11.32 -17.68 12.31
N ASP A 80 11.09 -17.39 13.59
CA ASP A 80 10.09 -18.01 14.46
C ASP A 80 8.81 -17.15 14.62
N SER A 81 8.75 -15.97 13.97
CA SER A 81 7.56 -15.13 14.01
C SER A 81 6.46 -15.69 13.12
N ASP A 82 5.24 -15.77 13.65
CA ASP A 82 4.05 -16.26 12.93
C ASP A 82 3.53 -15.20 11.95
N LEU A 83 3.91 -15.32 10.68
CA LEU A 83 3.43 -14.44 9.61
C LEU A 83 1.94 -14.73 9.31
N THR A 84 1.57 -16.01 9.25
CA THR A 84 0.25 -16.45 8.76
C THR A 84 -0.89 -15.91 9.63
N SER A 85 -0.69 -15.80 10.94
CA SER A 85 -1.68 -15.25 11.88
C SER A 85 -2.07 -13.79 11.57
N MET A 86 -1.16 -12.99 11.04
CA MET A 86 -1.39 -11.56 10.75
C MET A 86 -1.82 -11.29 9.31
N LEU A 87 -1.68 -12.27 8.41
CA LEU A 87 -2.04 -12.10 7.00
C LEU A 87 -3.51 -11.70 6.80
N PRO A 88 -4.53 -12.31 7.47
CA PRO A 88 -5.91 -11.91 7.24
C PRO A 88 -6.14 -10.41 7.47
N GLU A 89 -5.59 -9.85 8.54
CA GLU A 89 -5.68 -8.42 8.84
C GLU A 89 -4.95 -7.57 7.81
N ALA A 90 -3.73 -7.97 7.41
CA ALA A 90 -2.94 -7.20 6.45
C ALA A 90 -3.52 -7.21 5.04
N LEU A 91 -4.04 -8.35 4.59
CA LEU A 91 -4.64 -8.48 3.26
C LEU A 91 -5.92 -7.64 3.16
N VAL A 92 -6.77 -7.68 4.18
CA VAL A 92 -7.98 -6.83 4.25
C VAL A 92 -7.59 -5.35 4.26
N ALA A 93 -6.58 -4.96 5.04
CA ALA A 93 -6.12 -3.57 5.07
C ALA A 93 -5.62 -3.08 3.69
N ILE A 94 -4.96 -3.94 2.91
CA ILE A 94 -4.52 -3.60 1.56
C ILE A 94 -5.73 -3.44 0.63
N ASP A 95 -6.71 -4.35 0.69
CA ASP A 95 -7.93 -4.24 -0.14
C ASP A 95 -8.70 -2.94 0.15
N GLU A 96 -8.90 -2.63 1.43
CA GLU A 96 -9.57 -1.40 1.86
C GLU A 96 -8.82 -0.15 1.41
N ALA A 97 -7.49 -0.21 1.49
CA ALA A 97 -6.62 0.87 1.06
C ALA A 97 -6.68 1.11 -0.45
N LEU A 98 -6.68 0.06 -1.28
CA LEU A 98 -6.74 0.18 -2.74
C LEU A 98 -8.15 0.56 -3.22
N GLY A 99 -9.21 0.00 -2.64
CA GLY A 99 -10.59 0.28 -3.03
C GLY A 99 -10.83 0.11 -4.54
N ILE A 100 -11.78 0.88 -5.09
CA ILE A 100 -12.09 0.95 -6.53
C ILE A 100 -11.76 2.31 -7.17
N ASP A 101 -11.19 3.24 -6.39
CA ASP A 101 -10.94 4.62 -6.80
C ASP A 101 -9.45 4.82 -7.06
N ASP A 102 -9.11 5.25 -8.28
CA ASP A 102 -7.73 5.50 -8.72
C ASP A 102 -7.03 6.62 -7.93
N ARG A 103 -7.78 7.37 -7.10
CA ARG A 103 -7.24 8.39 -6.18
C ARG A 103 -6.77 7.82 -4.83
N ARG A 104 -6.55 6.51 -4.75
CA ARG A 104 -6.08 5.82 -3.55
C ARG A 104 -4.67 5.29 -3.72
N ILE A 105 -3.83 5.53 -2.72
CA ILE A 105 -2.44 5.09 -2.67
C ILE A 105 -2.26 4.21 -1.44
N CYS A 106 -1.71 3.01 -1.62
CA CYS A 106 -1.38 2.11 -0.53
C CYS A 106 0.14 1.94 -0.41
N LEU A 107 0.70 2.26 0.75
CA LEU A 107 2.09 2.02 1.08
C LEU A 107 2.19 0.98 2.18
N VAL A 108 2.69 -0.22 1.85
CA VAL A 108 3.03 -1.25 2.83
C VAL A 108 4.53 -1.20 3.10
N HIS A 109 4.93 -0.98 4.36
CA HIS A 109 6.34 -0.88 4.71
C HIS A 109 6.69 -1.59 6.01
N CYS A 110 7.98 -1.86 6.20
CA CYS A 110 8.56 -2.29 7.47
C CYS A 110 9.80 -1.42 7.74
N ALA A 111 10.78 -1.92 8.51
CA ALA A 111 11.98 -1.14 8.83
C ALA A 111 12.89 -0.94 7.60
N MET A 112 13.18 -2.02 6.86
CA MET A 112 14.11 -2.00 5.72
C MET A 112 13.42 -2.14 4.35
N GLY A 113 12.11 -2.42 4.36
CA GLY A 113 11.37 -2.74 3.13
C GLY A 113 11.98 -3.93 2.38
N ALA A 114 12.36 -4.98 3.11
CA ALA A 114 13.09 -6.14 2.60
C ALA A 114 12.44 -7.48 2.96
N SER A 115 12.10 -7.70 4.23
CA SER A 115 11.52 -8.96 4.71
C SER A 115 10.02 -8.83 5.00
N ARG A 116 9.59 -8.42 6.20
CA ARG A 116 8.17 -8.37 6.62
C ARG A 116 7.19 -7.77 5.62
N SER A 117 7.42 -6.54 5.16
CA SER A 117 6.50 -5.90 4.20
C SER A 117 6.49 -6.61 2.85
N VAL A 118 7.64 -7.13 2.42
CA VAL A 118 7.74 -7.94 1.20
C VAL A 118 6.96 -9.24 1.37
N SER A 119 7.06 -9.90 2.53
CA SER A 119 6.28 -11.11 2.83
C SER A 119 4.78 -10.87 2.71
N VAL A 120 4.30 -9.75 3.25
CA VAL A 120 2.88 -9.36 3.13
C VAL A 120 2.48 -9.10 1.68
N ILE A 121 3.31 -8.38 0.89
CA ILE A 121 3.05 -8.16 -0.53
C ILE A 121 3.06 -9.47 -1.33
N VAL A 122 4.01 -10.37 -1.07
CA VAL A 122 4.05 -11.69 -1.71
C VAL A 122 2.79 -12.48 -1.36
N ALA A 123 2.38 -12.52 -0.08
CA ALA A 123 1.13 -13.14 0.32
C ALA A 123 -0.09 -12.54 -0.38
N TYR A 124 -0.11 -11.20 -0.56
CA TYR A 124 -1.17 -10.50 -1.29
C TYR A 124 -1.24 -10.93 -2.75
N LEU A 125 -0.11 -10.99 -3.44
CA LEU A 125 -0.03 -11.47 -4.83
C LEU A 125 -0.52 -12.92 -4.94
N LEU A 126 -0.05 -13.81 -4.05
CA LEU A 126 -0.46 -15.21 -4.06
C LEU A 126 -1.95 -15.41 -3.75
N SER A 127 -2.54 -14.55 -2.92
CA SER A 127 -3.93 -14.69 -2.48
C SER A 127 -4.92 -14.02 -3.43
N ARG A 128 -4.62 -12.80 -3.91
CA ARG A 128 -5.56 -11.94 -4.66
C ARG A 128 -5.27 -11.91 -6.16
N HIS A 129 -4.06 -12.30 -6.56
CA HIS A 129 -3.64 -12.39 -7.95
C HIS A 129 -3.17 -13.80 -8.30
N SER A 130 -3.79 -14.83 -7.70
CA SER A 130 -3.43 -16.25 -7.89
C SER A 130 -3.43 -16.67 -9.35
N HIS A 131 -4.35 -16.16 -10.18
CA HIS A 131 -4.36 -16.41 -11.63
C HIS A 131 -3.07 -15.97 -12.35
N THR A 132 -2.32 -15.01 -11.80
CA THR A 132 -1.06 -14.49 -12.35
C THR A 132 0.16 -15.07 -11.61
N PHE A 133 0.07 -15.24 -10.29
CA PHE A 133 1.17 -15.70 -9.44
C PHE A 133 0.76 -16.99 -8.71
N ASN A 134 1.23 -18.12 -9.23
CA ASN A 134 0.88 -19.45 -8.70
C ASN A 134 2.01 -20.08 -7.89
N THR A 135 3.16 -19.42 -7.77
CA THR A 135 4.29 -19.86 -6.95
C THR A 135 4.88 -18.71 -6.16
N PHE A 136 5.44 -19.00 -4.97
CA PHE A 136 6.19 -18.03 -4.19
C PHE A 136 7.33 -17.40 -5.00
N ASP A 137 8.05 -18.21 -5.79
CA ASP A 137 9.20 -17.75 -6.56
C ASP A 137 8.77 -16.79 -7.70
N GLU A 138 7.62 -17.00 -8.34
CA GLU A 138 7.06 -16.05 -9.32
C GLU A 138 6.69 -14.72 -8.67
N ALA A 139 5.93 -14.76 -7.58
CA ALA A 139 5.51 -13.56 -6.86
C ALA A 139 6.73 -12.76 -6.35
N LEU A 140 7.71 -13.42 -5.72
CA LEU A 140 8.91 -12.78 -5.24
C LEU A 140 9.79 -12.23 -6.38
N ARG A 141 9.91 -12.97 -7.49
CA ARG A 141 10.63 -12.50 -8.67
C ARG A 141 9.99 -11.23 -9.22
N HIS A 142 8.66 -11.18 -9.30
CA HIS A 142 7.94 -9.98 -9.70
C HIS A 142 8.21 -8.80 -8.75
N VAL A 143 8.12 -9.00 -7.43
CA VAL A 143 8.46 -7.96 -6.45
C VAL A 143 9.90 -7.46 -6.62
N ARG A 144 10.85 -8.37 -6.91
CA ARG A 144 12.26 -7.99 -7.15
C ARG A 144 12.49 -7.13 -8.38
N THR A 145 11.60 -7.15 -9.37
CA THR A 145 11.70 -6.25 -10.54
C THR A 145 11.59 -4.77 -10.15
N VAL A 146 10.85 -4.47 -9.08
CA VAL A 146 10.67 -3.10 -8.55
C VAL A 146 11.46 -2.86 -7.26
N ARG A 147 11.75 -3.91 -6.50
CA ARG A 147 12.47 -3.87 -5.22
C ARG A 147 13.56 -4.95 -5.15
N PRO A 148 14.75 -4.75 -5.75
CA PRO A 148 15.78 -5.79 -5.86
C PRO A 148 16.23 -6.40 -4.52
N GLN A 149 16.21 -5.63 -3.44
CA GLN A 149 16.56 -6.07 -2.08
C GLN A 149 15.45 -6.84 -1.36
N ALA A 150 14.36 -7.19 -2.03
CA ALA A 150 13.30 -8.02 -1.48
C ALA A 150 13.83 -9.41 -1.11
N MET A 151 13.76 -9.72 0.18
CA MET A 151 14.33 -10.91 0.80
C MET A 151 13.58 -11.20 2.12
N PRO A 152 12.44 -11.89 2.05
CA PRO A 152 11.80 -12.48 3.22
C PRO A 152 12.81 -13.30 4.03
N ASN A 153 12.68 -13.32 5.35
CA ASN A 153 13.46 -14.28 6.15
C ASN A 153 12.98 -15.73 5.87
N SER A 154 13.83 -16.71 6.19
CA SER A 154 13.58 -18.12 5.86
C SER A 154 12.30 -18.69 6.50
N GLY A 155 11.91 -18.25 7.69
CA GLY A 155 10.65 -18.66 8.32
C GLY A 155 9.45 -18.18 7.51
N PHE A 156 9.47 -16.92 7.09
CA PHE A 156 8.43 -16.35 6.23
C PHE A 156 8.37 -17.03 4.87
N GLU A 157 9.50 -17.37 4.25
CA GLU A 157 9.50 -18.11 2.98
C GLU A 157 8.78 -19.46 3.12
N ILE A 158 9.03 -20.19 4.21
CA ILE A 158 8.39 -21.48 4.50
C ILE A 158 6.87 -21.30 4.62
N GLU A 159 6.41 -20.28 5.33
CA GLU A 159 4.98 -20.00 5.47
C GLU A 159 4.33 -19.58 4.14
N LEU A 160 4.97 -18.68 3.38
CA LEU A 160 4.47 -18.21 2.10
C LEU A 160 4.34 -19.33 1.05
N ARG A 161 5.30 -20.27 1.03
CA ARG A 161 5.23 -21.45 0.15
C ARG A 161 4.05 -22.38 0.46
N LYS A 162 3.51 -22.33 1.69
CA LYS A 162 2.34 -23.13 2.10
C LYS A 162 1.00 -22.49 1.75
N LEU A 163 0.97 -21.19 1.42
CA LEU A 163 -0.28 -20.49 1.08
C LEU A 163 -0.91 -21.00 -0.22
N ILE A 164 -0.10 -21.62 -1.08
CA ILE A 164 -0.52 -22.13 -2.37
C ILE A 164 -0.96 -23.58 -2.15
N LYS A 165 -2.26 -23.78 -1.91
CA LYS A 165 -2.85 -25.10 -1.93
C LYS A 165 -3.09 -25.52 -3.38
N LYS A 166 -2.61 -26.73 -3.71
CA LYS A 166 -2.88 -27.44 -4.97
C LYS A 166 -4.37 -27.60 -5.22
#